data_AF-A0A8H9LVW5-F1
#
_entry.id   AF-A0A8H9LVW5-F1
#
_cell.length_a   1.000
_cell.length_b   1.000
_cell.length_c   1.000
_cell.angle_alpha   90.00
_cell.angle_beta   90.00
_cell.angle_gamma   90.00
#
_symmetry.space_group_name_H-M   'P 1'
#
loop_
_entity.id
_entity.type
_entity.pdbx_description
1 polymer ?
#
loop_
_entity_poly.entity_id
_entity_poly.type
_entity_poly.pdbx_seq_one_letter_code
_entity_poly.pdbx_strand_id
1 'polypeptide(L)'
;MAAQHVDPQLPQVSRQTVQDAPGVEPGRGYGAEPLWESSAAEAGSVAARVPAPLSDDAAQDPVQQQIVTVAGWLAEAEKTGEKLSGAEVARRLELSARTGQRRLDKAAAYLQEVRQQQPRAHLRPVRS
;
A
#
# COMPACT_ATOMS: atom_id res chain seq x y z
N MET A 1 41.87 -34.77 -40.88
CA MET A 1 40.80 -34.06 -41.60
C MET A 1 39.84 -33.50 -40.54
N ALA A 2 40.16 -32.33 -40.01
CA ALA A 2 39.43 -31.05 -40.21
C ALA A 2 38.01 -31.10 -39.59
N ALA A 3 37.84 -30.81 -38.30
CA ALA A 3 37.59 -29.48 -37.71
C ALA A 3 36.34 -28.78 -38.29
N GLN A 4 35.36 -28.44 -37.45
CA GLN A 4 34.75 -27.09 -37.39
C GLN A 4 33.61 -27.03 -36.36
N HIS A 5 33.97 -26.44 -35.23
CA HIS A 5 33.12 -25.73 -34.28
C HIS A 5 32.56 -24.49 -34.98
N VAL A 6 31.25 -24.24 -34.92
CA VAL A 6 30.67 -22.96 -35.35
C VAL A 6 29.58 -22.54 -34.36
N ASP A 7 30.01 -21.76 -33.39
CA ASP A 7 29.21 -20.77 -32.70
C ASP A 7 29.12 -19.53 -33.61
N PRO A 8 27.92 -18.98 -33.85
CA PRO A 8 27.82 -17.60 -34.28
C PRO A 8 27.14 -16.73 -33.21
N GLN A 9 27.94 -16.28 -32.25
CA GLN A 9 27.81 -15.01 -31.54
C GLN A 9 27.54 -13.88 -32.55
N LEU A 10 26.38 -13.23 -32.44
CA LEU A 10 26.08 -11.98 -33.15
C LEU A 10 26.05 -10.79 -32.18
N PRO A 11 26.40 -9.58 -32.68
CA PRO A 11 27.29 -8.66 -31.98
C PRO A 11 26.59 -7.69 -31.03
N GLN A 12 27.30 -7.40 -29.94
CA GLN A 12 27.17 -6.18 -29.16
C GLN A 12 27.37 -4.97 -30.10
N VAL A 13 26.32 -4.21 -30.35
CA VAL A 13 26.44 -2.87 -30.95
C VAL A 13 26.47 -1.83 -29.84
N SER A 14 27.69 -1.56 -29.36
CA SER A 14 28.00 -0.31 -28.67
C SER A 14 27.84 0.85 -29.65
N ARG A 15 26.83 1.71 -29.45
CA ARG A 15 26.84 3.07 -30.00
C ARG A 15 27.13 4.02 -28.86
N GLN A 16 28.42 4.22 -28.62
CA GLN A 16 28.98 5.33 -27.87
C GLN A 16 29.35 6.43 -28.88
N THR A 17 28.84 7.65 -28.68
CA THR A 17 29.37 8.97 -29.14
C THR A 17 28.29 10.01 -28.75
N VAL A 18 28.38 10.71 -27.62
CA VAL A 18 29.27 11.83 -27.19
C VAL A 18 28.89 13.17 -27.86
N GLN A 19 28.91 14.22 -27.02
CA GLN A 19 28.72 15.67 -27.25
C GLN A 19 27.28 16.18 -27.19
N ASP A 20 26.95 17.28 -26.51
CA ASP A 20 27.69 18.22 -25.65
C ASP A 20 26.62 19.11 -24.98
N ALA A 21 26.85 19.55 -23.74
CA ALA A 21 25.96 20.45 -23.01
C ALA A 21 26.08 21.90 -23.54
N PRO A 22 25.10 22.81 -23.30
CA PRO A 22 25.13 23.53 -22.03
C PRO A 22 23.74 23.89 -21.48
N GLY A 23 23.63 23.87 -20.16
CA GLY A 23 22.44 24.34 -19.46
C GLY A 23 22.68 24.39 -17.96
N VAL A 24 23.80 24.98 -17.56
CA VAL A 24 23.96 25.47 -16.18
C VAL A 24 23.03 26.66 -16.04
N GLU A 25 22.12 26.59 -15.07
CA GLU A 25 21.64 27.69 -14.21
C GLU A 25 20.50 27.10 -13.36
N PRO A 26 20.79 26.70 -12.11
CA PRO A 26 19.98 27.25 -11.05
C PRO A 26 20.84 28.22 -10.27
N GLY A 27 20.34 29.45 -10.23
CA GLY A 27 21.00 30.60 -9.65
C GLY A 27 21.65 30.29 -8.31
N ARG A 28 22.91 30.69 -8.22
CA ARG A 28 23.69 30.78 -7.01
C ARG A 28 23.10 31.88 -6.12
N GLY A 29 22.03 31.57 -5.40
CA GLY A 29 21.55 32.35 -4.26
C GLY A 29 22.13 31.78 -2.97
N TYR A 30 23.26 32.33 -2.53
CA TYR A 30 23.76 32.11 -1.18
C TYR A 30 22.77 32.70 -0.17
N GLY A 31 22.32 31.86 0.76
CA GLY A 31 22.12 32.26 2.16
C GLY A 31 20.79 32.90 2.54
N ALA A 32 20.43 32.63 3.79
CA ALA A 32 19.38 33.23 4.60
C ALA A 32 17.95 32.72 4.36
N GLU A 33 17.59 31.71 5.15
CA GLU A 33 16.43 31.70 6.07
C GLU A 33 15.15 32.36 5.54
N PRO A 34 14.01 31.63 5.40
CA PRO A 34 12.73 32.29 5.33
C PRO A 34 12.45 32.96 6.68
N LEU A 35 12.76 34.26 6.70
CA LEU A 35 12.35 35.26 7.68
C LEU A 35 10.83 35.16 7.81
N TRP A 36 10.36 34.44 8.83
CA TRP A 36 8.95 34.26 9.17
C TRP A 36 8.31 35.55 9.73
N GLU A 37 8.79 36.71 9.34
CA GLU A 37 8.21 38.00 9.70
C GLU A 37 7.07 38.34 8.72
N SER A 38 5.97 37.63 8.88
CA SER A 38 4.64 38.21 8.67
C SER A 38 3.99 38.33 10.04
N SER A 39 4.34 39.42 10.73
CA SER A 39 3.61 39.90 11.88
C SER A 39 2.21 40.29 11.43
N ALA A 40 1.27 39.36 11.59
CA ALA A 40 -0.14 39.57 11.39
C ALA A 40 -0.87 39.29 12.70
N ALA A 41 -1.40 40.38 13.25
CA ALA A 41 -2.51 40.46 14.18
C ALA A 41 -2.33 39.77 15.55
N GLU A 42 -2.06 40.63 16.52
CA GLU A 42 -2.72 40.57 17.82
C GLU A 42 -4.22 40.25 17.66
N ALA A 43 -4.58 39.02 18.00
CA ALA A 43 -5.94 38.60 18.28
C ALA A 43 -5.86 37.45 19.28
N GLY A 44 -6.20 37.75 20.54
CA GLY A 44 -6.24 36.76 21.61
C GLY A 44 -7.07 35.55 21.19
N SER A 45 -6.44 34.39 21.10
CA SER A 45 -7.11 33.15 20.74
C SER A 45 -6.86 32.13 21.83
N VAL A 46 -7.94 31.85 22.56
CA VAL A 46 -8.07 30.80 23.56
C VAL A 46 -7.39 29.54 23.03
N ALA A 47 -6.44 29.00 23.79
CA ALA A 47 -5.80 27.72 23.52
C ALA A 47 -6.86 26.60 23.59
N ALA A 48 -7.65 26.45 22.53
CA ALA A 48 -8.41 25.25 22.26
C ALA A 48 -7.37 24.16 22.01
N ARG A 49 -7.16 23.32 23.03
CA ARG A 49 -6.50 22.03 22.89
C ARG A 49 -7.11 21.33 21.69
N VAL A 50 -6.40 21.34 20.57
CA VAL A 50 -6.66 20.43 19.45
C VAL A 50 -6.34 19.05 20.01
N PRO A 51 -7.32 18.14 20.20
CA PRO A 51 -6.97 16.76 20.48
C PRO A 51 -6.20 16.26 19.25
N ALA A 52 -4.94 15.85 19.47
CA ALA A 52 -4.19 15.13 18.47
C ALA A 52 -5.07 13.98 17.97
N PRO A 53 -5.23 13.76 16.66
CA PRO A 53 -5.95 12.60 16.16
C PRO A 53 -5.25 11.37 16.73
N LEU A 54 -5.96 10.66 17.61
CA LEU A 54 -5.57 9.39 18.19
C LEU A 54 -5.46 8.39 17.03
N SER A 55 -4.31 8.40 16.35
CA SER A 55 -4.02 7.47 15.28
C SER A 55 -3.61 6.16 15.91
N ASP A 56 -4.62 5.41 16.38
CA ASP A 56 -4.49 4.03 16.85
C ASP A 56 -4.25 3.05 15.67
N ASP A 57 -4.03 3.56 14.45
CA ASP A 57 -3.76 2.79 13.23
C ASP A 57 -2.25 2.56 12.95
N ALA A 58 -1.37 2.94 13.88
CA ALA A 58 0.04 3.14 13.59
C ALA A 58 0.97 1.90 13.60
N ALA A 59 0.47 0.67 13.52
CA ALA A 59 1.37 -0.50 13.46
C ALA A 59 0.81 -1.76 12.77
N GLN A 60 -0.27 -1.67 12.00
CA GLN A 60 -0.75 -2.85 11.28
C GLN A 60 0.03 -2.99 9.97
N ASP A 61 0.69 -4.14 9.81
CA ASP A 61 1.45 -4.47 8.60
C ASP A 61 0.57 -4.21 7.34
N PRO A 62 1.10 -3.55 6.30
CA PRO A 62 0.30 -3.13 5.14
C PRO A 62 -0.33 -4.33 4.41
N VAL A 63 0.27 -5.52 4.49
CA VAL A 63 -0.33 -6.74 3.97
C VAL A 63 -1.52 -7.17 4.83
N GLN A 64 -1.43 -7.02 6.14
CA GLN A 64 -2.53 -7.34 7.03
C GLN A 64 -3.71 -6.37 6.84
N GLN A 65 -3.47 -5.08 6.66
CA GLN A 65 -4.50 -4.09 6.26
C GLN A 65 -5.23 -4.51 4.97
N GLN A 66 -4.49 -4.95 3.96
CA GLN A 66 -5.08 -5.48 2.72
C GLN A 66 -5.93 -6.74 2.97
N ILE A 67 -5.47 -7.65 3.83
CA ILE A 67 -6.21 -8.88 4.17
C ILE A 67 -7.53 -8.55 4.87
N VAL A 68 -7.52 -7.65 5.84
CA VAL A 68 -8.73 -7.20 6.56
C VAL A 68 -9.70 -6.52 5.58
N THR A 69 -9.19 -5.68 4.68
CA THR A 69 -10.00 -5.02 3.64
C THR A 69 -10.67 -6.04 2.73
N VAL A 70 -9.92 -7.03 2.23
CA VAL A 70 -10.45 -8.10 1.36
C VAL A 70 -11.43 -8.99 2.10
N ALA A 71 -11.22 -9.23 3.40
CA ALA A 71 -12.16 -9.97 4.25
C ALA A 71 -13.51 -9.23 4.33
N GLY A 72 -13.49 -7.90 4.44
CA GLY A 72 -14.71 -7.09 4.35
C GLY A 72 -15.44 -7.31 3.03
N TRP A 73 -14.74 -7.24 1.89
CA TRP A 73 -15.34 -7.49 0.58
C TRP A 73 -15.87 -8.91 0.41
N LEU A 74 -15.18 -9.92 0.95
CA LEU A 74 -15.63 -11.30 0.91
C LEU A 74 -16.95 -11.45 1.68
N ALA A 75 -17.05 -10.88 2.88
CA ALA A 75 -18.25 -10.93 3.70
C ALA A 75 -19.45 -10.22 3.03
N GLU A 76 -19.22 -9.10 2.34
CA GLU A 76 -20.27 -8.41 1.60
C GLU A 76 -20.71 -9.19 0.34
N ALA A 77 -19.78 -9.83 -0.36
CA ALA A 77 -20.12 -10.74 -1.46
C ALA A 77 -20.95 -11.93 -0.95
N GLU A 78 -20.57 -12.55 0.17
CA GLU A 78 -21.35 -13.63 0.79
C GLU A 78 -22.77 -13.18 1.16
N LYS A 79 -22.94 -11.96 1.72
CA LYS A 79 -24.26 -11.41 2.06
C LYS A 79 -25.15 -11.18 0.85
N THR A 80 -24.57 -10.78 -0.27
CA THR A 80 -25.30 -10.53 -1.53
C THR A 80 -25.50 -11.81 -2.37
N GLY A 81 -24.93 -12.94 -1.93
CA GLY A 81 -24.94 -14.20 -2.67
C GLY A 81 -23.95 -14.25 -3.84
N GLU A 82 -23.07 -13.26 -3.94
CA GLU A 82 -22.03 -13.18 -4.96
C GLU A 82 -20.73 -13.85 -4.49
N LYS A 83 -19.83 -14.12 -5.44
CA LYS A 83 -18.50 -14.69 -5.16
C LYS A 83 -17.42 -13.71 -5.56
N LEU A 84 -16.56 -13.35 -4.60
CA LEU A 84 -15.38 -12.54 -4.86
C LEU A 84 -14.27 -13.41 -5.46
N SER A 85 -13.74 -13.02 -6.63
CA SER A 85 -12.66 -13.73 -7.30
C SER A 85 -11.28 -13.10 -7.01
N GLY A 86 -10.21 -13.90 -7.06
CA GLY A 86 -8.85 -13.39 -6.84
C GLY A 86 -8.40 -12.37 -7.90
N ALA A 87 -8.92 -12.49 -9.12
CA ALA A 87 -8.68 -11.52 -10.19
C ALA A 87 -9.34 -10.16 -9.90
N GLU A 88 -10.55 -10.17 -9.32
CA GLU A 88 -11.24 -8.95 -8.91
C GLU A 88 -10.52 -8.29 -7.73
N VAL A 89 -10.08 -9.08 -6.75
CA VAL A 89 -9.23 -8.58 -5.65
C VAL A 89 -7.95 -7.95 -6.19
N ALA A 90 -7.31 -8.59 -7.17
CA ALA A 90 -6.10 -8.06 -7.80
C ALA A 90 -6.34 -6.71 -8.48
N ARG A 91 -7.45 -6.55 -9.20
CA ARG A 91 -7.83 -5.28 -9.84
C ARG A 91 -8.08 -4.19 -8.81
N ARG A 92 -8.81 -4.49 -7.73
CA ARG A 92 -9.14 -3.51 -6.68
C ARG A 92 -7.93 -3.07 -5.86
N LEU A 93 -6.92 -3.93 -5.71
CA LEU A 93 -5.69 -3.63 -4.97
C LEU A 93 -4.50 -3.25 -5.88
N GLU A 94 -4.70 -3.18 -7.19
CA GLU A 94 -3.63 -2.93 -8.18
C GLU A 94 -2.46 -3.92 -8.09
N LEU A 95 -2.78 -5.19 -7.82
CA LEU A 95 -1.80 -6.28 -7.66
C LEU A 95 -1.83 -7.25 -8.86
N SER A 96 -0.85 -8.15 -8.91
CA SER A 96 -0.91 -9.29 -9.82
C SER A 96 -2.04 -10.26 -9.44
N ALA A 97 -2.62 -10.97 -10.42
CA ALA A 97 -3.68 -11.95 -10.20
C ALA A 97 -3.30 -13.02 -9.15
N ARG A 98 -2.05 -13.50 -9.19
CA ARG A 98 -1.52 -14.48 -8.22
C ARG A 98 -1.48 -13.90 -6.80
N THR A 99 -1.07 -12.63 -6.66
CA THR A 99 -1.05 -11.96 -5.36
C THR A 99 -2.47 -11.70 -4.86
N GLY A 100 -3.39 -11.27 -5.73
CA GLY A 100 -4.80 -11.06 -5.38
C GLY A 100 -5.48 -12.34 -4.89
N GLN A 101 -5.26 -13.47 -5.57
CA GLN A 101 -5.74 -14.78 -5.09
C GLN A 101 -5.15 -15.13 -3.72
N ARG A 102 -3.85 -14.90 -3.50
CA ARG A 102 -3.22 -15.15 -2.20
C ARG A 102 -3.79 -14.26 -1.09
N ARG A 103 -4.19 -13.02 -1.40
CA ARG A 103 -4.87 -12.12 -0.45
C ARG A 103 -6.28 -12.62 -0.13
N LEU A 104 -7.00 -13.10 -1.15
CA LEU A 104 -8.31 -13.71 -0.98
C LEU A 104 -8.25 -14.94 -0.06
N ASP A 105 -7.30 -15.84 -0.28
CA ASP A 105 -7.13 -17.05 0.55
C ASP A 105 -6.84 -16.68 2.02
N LYS A 106 -5.95 -15.69 2.24
CA LYS A 106 -5.63 -15.20 3.59
C LYS A 106 -6.82 -14.50 4.24
N ALA A 107 -7.61 -13.76 3.49
CA ALA A 107 -8.81 -13.08 3.99
C ALA A 107 -9.89 -14.08 4.43
N ALA A 108 -10.07 -15.16 3.67
CA ALA A 108 -10.96 -16.26 4.07
C ALA A 108 -10.49 -16.92 5.38
N ALA A 109 -9.19 -17.19 5.50
CA ALA A 109 -8.61 -17.72 6.74
C ALA A 109 -8.79 -16.77 7.93
N TYR A 110 -8.57 -15.46 7.71
CA TYR A 110 -8.78 -14.43 8.73
C TYR A 110 -10.24 -14.38 9.21
N LEU A 111 -11.21 -14.43 8.30
CA LEU A 111 -12.62 -14.46 8.70
C LEU A 111 -12.98 -15.70 9.52
N GLN A 112 -12.43 -16.86 9.17
CA GLN A 112 -12.63 -18.07 9.96
C GLN A 112 -12.02 -17.92 11.35
N GLU A 113 -10.81 -17.38 11.46
CA GLU A 113 -10.18 -17.08 12.74
C GLU A 113 -11.05 -16.11 13.57
N VAL A 114 -11.52 -15.01 12.99
CA VAL A 114 -12.40 -14.04 13.66
C VAL A 114 -13.71 -14.71 14.13
N ARG A 115 -14.32 -15.55 13.31
CA ARG A 115 -15.55 -16.29 13.68
C ARG A 115 -15.32 -17.23 14.86
N GLN A 116 -14.13 -17.84 14.94
CA GLN A 116 -13.76 -18.74 16.04
C GLN A 116 -13.37 -17.98 17.32
N GLN A 117 -12.78 -16.79 17.16
CA GLN A 117 -12.41 -15.91 18.27
C GLN A 117 -13.60 -15.14 18.84
N GLN A 118 -14.68 -14.93 18.09
CA GLN A 118 -15.92 -14.45 18.67
C GLN A 118 -16.50 -15.57 19.54
N PRO A 119 -16.44 -15.47 20.90
CA PRO A 119 -17.10 -16.45 21.73
C PRO A 119 -18.57 -16.40 21.34
N ARG A 120 -19.12 -17.52 20.85
CA ARG A 120 -20.55 -17.66 20.54
C ARG A 120 -21.31 -16.95 21.64
N ALA A 121 -21.94 -15.82 21.30
CA ALA A 121 -22.50 -14.86 22.24
C ALA A 121 -23.13 -15.63 23.39
N HIS A 122 -22.49 -15.53 24.57
CA HIS A 122 -22.75 -16.34 25.75
C HIS A 122 -24.26 -16.49 25.92
N LEU A 123 -24.79 -17.68 25.59
CA LEU A 123 -26.14 -18.03 25.98
C LEU A 123 -26.15 -17.89 27.50
N ARG A 124 -26.83 -16.86 28.02
CA ARG A 124 -26.97 -16.68 29.46
C ARG A 124 -27.63 -17.96 29.97
N PRO A 125 -27.00 -18.70 30.90
CA PRO A 125 -27.68 -19.83 31.51
C PRO A 125 -28.93 -19.27 32.21
N VAL A 126 -30.10 -19.58 31.67
CA VAL A 126 -31.38 -19.30 32.33
C VAL A 126 -31.45 -20.28 33.49
N ARG A 127 -31.46 -19.75 34.71
CA ARG A 127 -31.73 -20.53 35.92
C ARG A 127 -33.18 -20.99 35.85
N SER A 128 -33.40 -22.30 35.74
CA SER A 128 -34.69 -22.95 36.01
C SER A 128 -34.98 -22.99 37.50
#